data_AF-A0AA88L7Q4-F1
#
_entry.id   AF-A0AA88L7Q4-F1
#
_cell.length_a   1.000
_cell.length_b   1.000
_cell.length_c   1.000
_cell.angle_alpha   90.00
_cell.angle_beta   90.00
_cell.angle_gamma   90.00
#
_symmetry.space_group_name_H-M   'P 1'
#
loop_
_entity.id
_entity.type
_entity.pdbx_description
1 polymer ?
#
loop_
_entity_poly.entity_id
_entity_poly.type
_entity_poly.pdbx_seq_one_letter_code
_entity_poly.pdbx_strand_id
1 'polypeptide(L)'
;MALARCVSVAPDSTSAVDSLMPSKVENGILKFPLTFWIKETVGPNLVNKDKEMFKDLSDCFKLNCLTRRTVKKPKRKKIKYNEEDTETKKGPPPVSYFSLFRYATCWDAILIAVGLVSSAGTGISFPAMVIFFGDITQGFVNNGQNGSTATNVSVCTPLNSTSIYNTNLDEPEDLMVIVERFAIAVSIIGAAVALFGYLFVSSLNASAENQVFRIRALFFQSIIRQDIGWYDVTSTNDFASKITEDLNKIQEGIGEKIGMFLFSLVGFLAGLVNAFIYGWELTLVILAPMPVLVIGLGFLGKVTSNLAEKESQAYSKAGGIAEEVISGIRTVVAFGGAEKEVERYQKSLVSAQEAGIKRGQLTGISLGISMLVLYGAYALAFWFGTKLILDGLLNCVVVYDASNLLIVFFSVLGAAFSIGQLPTYLESFASAKGSAAAIFHVIERVPAIDSASDEGEEPKEFNGKIKFENIHFNYPSRPDVKILKGLNIEIEPGQTVALVGSSGCGKSTCIQLVQRFYDVESGKITIDGRDIRDLHVGWLRGHIGVVGQEPVLFGTSIKENIRYGKVGVGDEAIIRAAKEANAHDFITKLPQ
;
A
#
# COMPACT_ATOMS: atom_id res chain seq x y z
N MET A 1 29.58 -38.98 -33.72
CA MET A 1 30.78 -39.05 -34.57
C MET A 1 31.69 -37.88 -34.24
N ALA A 2 32.75 -38.18 -33.48
CA ALA A 2 34.06 -37.50 -33.46
C ALA A 2 34.15 -36.05 -32.92
N LEU A 3 34.67 -35.85 -31.70
CA LEU A 3 36.11 -35.61 -31.37
C LEU A 3 36.45 -34.11 -31.54
N ALA A 4 37.19 -33.41 -30.69
CA ALA A 4 37.82 -33.69 -29.41
C ALA A 4 38.37 -32.34 -28.85
N ARG A 5 38.51 -32.32 -27.51
CA ARG A 5 39.59 -31.72 -26.68
C ARG A 5 40.61 -30.79 -27.36
N CYS A 6 40.98 -29.70 -26.65
CA CYS A 6 42.25 -29.58 -25.90
C CYS A 6 42.40 -28.18 -25.26
N VAL A 7 42.63 -28.09 -23.93
CA VAL A 7 43.92 -27.84 -23.22
C VAL A 7 44.14 -26.32 -23.02
N SER A 8 44.00 -25.73 -21.83
CA SER A 8 44.78 -25.79 -20.57
C SER A 8 45.93 -24.78 -20.45
N VAL A 9 45.95 -24.10 -19.29
CA VAL A 9 47.07 -23.55 -18.50
C VAL A 9 47.73 -22.21 -18.90
N ALA A 10 47.89 -21.38 -17.86
CA ALA A 10 48.47 -20.03 -17.64
C ALA A 10 50.00 -19.92 -17.98
N PRO A 11 50.84 -18.88 -17.61
CA PRO A 11 50.71 -17.81 -16.58
C PRO A 11 51.43 -16.43 -16.83
N ASP A 12 51.37 -15.51 -15.83
CA ASP A 12 52.32 -14.44 -15.37
C ASP A 12 52.97 -13.45 -16.39
N SER A 13 53.11 -12.11 -16.23
CA SER A 13 53.60 -11.31 -15.09
C SER A 13 53.69 -9.78 -15.41
N THR A 14 53.57 -8.93 -14.38
CA THR A 14 54.30 -7.66 -14.06
C THR A 14 54.22 -6.32 -14.85
N SER A 15 53.97 -5.24 -14.07
CA SER A 15 54.41 -3.83 -14.19
C SER A 15 53.68 -2.94 -15.23
N ALA A 16 53.41 -1.63 -15.09
CA ALA A 16 53.88 -0.59 -14.18
C ALA A 16 53.02 0.71 -14.34
N VAL A 17 53.10 1.60 -13.34
CA VAL A 17 53.12 3.09 -13.44
C VAL A 17 51.80 3.90 -13.40
N ASP A 18 51.69 4.69 -12.32
CA ASP A 18 50.93 5.92 -12.13
C ASP A 18 51.09 6.93 -13.27
N SER A 19 50.03 7.67 -13.60
CA SER A 19 50.00 9.16 -13.66
C SER A 19 48.92 9.71 -14.60
N LEU A 20 48.45 10.91 -14.26
CA LEU A 20 47.77 11.93 -15.09
C LEU A 20 46.22 11.97 -15.08
N MET A 21 45.70 12.79 -14.16
CA MET A 21 44.71 13.83 -14.53
C MET A 21 45.31 14.76 -15.59
N PRO A 22 44.53 15.37 -16.52
CA PRO A 22 43.95 16.68 -16.21
C PRO A 22 42.58 17.04 -16.85
N SER A 23 41.88 17.93 -16.12
CA SER A 23 41.18 19.17 -16.54
C SER A 23 39.93 19.18 -17.44
N LYS A 24 38.87 19.77 -16.86
CA LYS A 24 37.97 20.84 -17.35
C LYS A 24 37.34 20.75 -18.75
N VAL A 25 36.01 20.65 -18.78
CA VAL A 25 35.13 21.45 -19.67
C VAL A 25 33.86 21.84 -18.89
N GLU A 26 33.62 23.15 -18.77
CA GLU A 26 32.37 23.77 -18.34
C GLU A 26 31.34 23.78 -19.49
N ASN A 27 30.07 23.45 -19.21
CA ASN A 27 28.93 24.39 -19.26
C ASN A 27 27.56 23.70 -19.46
N GLY A 28 26.59 24.17 -18.67
CA GLY A 28 25.20 24.33 -19.10
C GLY A 28 24.24 23.20 -18.75
N ILE A 29 23.55 23.32 -17.60
CA ILE A 29 22.07 23.23 -17.44
C ILE A 29 21.77 23.39 -15.94
N LEU A 30 20.85 24.30 -15.63
CA LEU A 30 20.41 24.66 -14.27
C LEU A 30 20.01 23.44 -13.43
N LYS A 31 20.70 23.22 -12.31
CA LYS A 31 20.18 22.46 -11.16
C LYS A 31 19.86 23.45 -10.04
N PHE A 32 18.59 23.64 -9.73
CA PHE A 32 18.16 24.25 -8.46
C PHE A 32 18.52 23.29 -7.30
N PRO A 33 19.13 23.77 -6.20
CA PRO A 33 19.67 22.87 -5.18
C PRO A 33 18.60 22.53 -4.12
N LEU A 34 18.18 21.27 -4.10
CA LEU A 34 17.40 20.64 -3.03
C LEU A 34 18.20 20.44 -1.72
N THR A 35 19.49 20.80 -1.71
CA THR A 35 20.45 20.46 -0.64
C THR A 35 20.73 21.60 0.33
N PHE A 36 20.18 22.81 0.12
CA PHE A 36 20.40 23.93 1.03
C PHE A 36 19.37 24.01 2.17
N TRP A 37 18.26 23.25 2.12
CA TRP A 37 17.18 23.34 3.12
C TRP A 37 17.13 22.19 4.14
N ILE A 38 17.92 21.13 3.95
CA ILE A 38 17.91 19.97 4.86
C ILE A 38 18.77 20.22 6.12
N LYS A 39 19.67 21.21 6.11
CA LYS A 39 20.60 21.45 7.23
C LYS A 39 20.17 22.56 8.20
N GLU A 40 19.24 23.45 7.81
CA GLU A 40 18.82 24.59 8.65
C GLU A 40 17.36 24.52 9.15
N THR A 41 16.56 23.55 8.70
CA THR A 41 15.17 23.38 9.15
C THR A 41 14.93 22.19 10.08
N VAL A 42 15.94 21.33 10.23
CA VAL A 42 15.90 20.17 11.13
C VAL A 42 16.67 20.51 12.39
N GLY A 43 16.06 21.33 13.25
CA GLY A 43 16.62 21.66 14.56
C GLY A 43 16.67 20.43 15.49
N PRO A 44 17.45 20.49 16.58
CA PRO A 44 17.63 19.41 17.57
C PRO A 44 16.34 18.97 18.30
N ASN A 45 15.20 19.57 17.96
CA ASN A 45 13.90 19.26 18.53
C ASN A 45 13.31 17.91 18.07
N LEU A 46 13.77 17.31 16.97
CA LEU A 46 13.26 16.00 16.52
C LEU A 46 13.67 14.84 17.44
N VAL A 47 14.88 14.85 18.00
CA VAL A 47 15.33 13.80 18.95
C VAL A 47 14.59 13.89 20.29
N ASN A 48 14.19 15.09 20.71
CA ASN A 48 13.35 15.27 21.89
C ASN A 48 11.88 15.00 21.60
N LYS A 49 11.38 15.32 20.40
CA LYS A 49 10.04 14.94 19.93
C LYS A 49 9.87 13.43 19.82
N ASP A 50 10.90 12.70 19.40
CA ASP A 50 10.88 11.24 19.36
C ASP A 50 10.79 10.67 20.79
N LYS A 51 11.53 11.22 21.76
CA LYS A 51 11.43 10.81 23.17
C LYS A 51 10.09 11.16 23.81
N GLU A 52 9.54 12.34 23.54
CA GLU A 52 8.20 12.73 23.98
C GLU A 52 7.11 11.92 23.27
N MET A 53 7.28 11.58 21.99
CA MET A 53 6.36 10.74 21.22
C MET A 53 6.40 9.27 21.68
N PHE A 54 7.57 8.72 22.04
CA PHE A 54 7.67 7.39 22.66
C PHE A 54 7.02 7.38 24.05
N LYS A 55 7.12 8.49 24.79
CA LYS A 55 6.46 8.67 26.09
C LYS A 55 4.94 8.83 25.93
N ASP A 56 4.47 9.59 24.94
CA ASP A 56 3.06 9.71 24.57
C ASP A 56 2.50 8.40 24.02
N LEU A 57 3.29 7.61 23.28
CA LEU A 57 2.92 6.25 22.88
C LEU A 57 2.78 5.34 24.10
N SER A 58 3.66 5.44 25.09
CA SER A 58 3.58 4.72 26.36
C SER A 58 2.39 5.16 27.24
N ASP A 59 2.09 6.45 27.27
CA ASP A 59 1.00 7.01 28.08
C ASP A 59 -0.37 6.85 27.38
N CYS A 60 -0.43 6.92 26.05
CA CYS A 60 -1.59 6.52 25.26
C CYS A 60 -1.83 5.00 25.35
N PHE A 61 -0.77 4.20 25.57
CA PHE A 61 -0.87 2.78 25.92
C PHE A 61 -1.59 2.57 27.25
N LYS A 62 -1.24 3.35 28.29
CA LYS A 62 -1.92 3.31 29.59
C LYS A 62 -3.37 3.79 29.49
N LEU A 63 -3.64 4.81 28.68
CA LEU A 63 -4.99 5.34 28.49
C LEU A 63 -5.91 4.39 27.72
N ASN A 64 -5.43 3.74 26.65
CA ASN A 64 -6.22 2.76 25.87
C ASN A 64 -6.42 1.41 26.58
N CYS A 65 -5.57 1.05 27.53
CA CYS A 65 -5.86 -0.05 28.46
C CYS A 65 -7.02 0.30 29.42
N LEU A 66 -7.20 1.59 29.75
CA LEU A 66 -8.26 2.07 30.67
C LEU A 66 -9.59 2.40 29.97
N THR A 67 -9.60 2.72 28.67
CA THR A 67 -10.83 3.01 27.89
C THR A 67 -11.44 1.80 27.20
N ARG A 68 -11.13 0.57 27.64
CA ARG A 68 -11.97 -0.60 27.33
C ARG A 68 -13.36 -0.36 27.91
N ARG A 69 -14.28 0.14 27.06
CA ARG A 69 -15.73 -0.06 27.23
C ARG A 69 -15.92 -1.52 27.62
N THR A 70 -16.56 -1.74 28.75
CA THR A 70 -16.87 -3.06 29.33
C THR A 70 -17.54 -3.97 28.31
N VAL A 71 -16.73 -4.69 27.52
CA VAL A 71 -17.19 -5.85 26.76
C VAL A 71 -17.37 -6.95 27.79
N LYS A 72 -18.63 -7.35 28.01
CA LYS A 72 -18.97 -8.48 28.87
C LYS A 72 -18.08 -9.68 28.52
N LYS A 73 -17.41 -10.24 29.53
CA LYS A 73 -16.61 -11.47 29.44
C LYS A 73 -17.35 -12.54 28.64
N PRO A 74 -16.84 -13.04 27.51
CA PRO A 74 -17.31 -14.31 26.98
C PRO A 74 -16.84 -15.40 27.95
N LYS A 75 -17.74 -16.30 28.35
CA LYS A 75 -17.38 -17.51 29.11
C LYS A 75 -16.30 -18.27 28.34
N ARG A 76 -15.26 -18.77 29.04
CA ARG A 76 -14.24 -19.71 28.51
C ARG A 76 -14.96 -20.83 27.76
N LYS A 77 -15.07 -20.73 26.43
CA LYS A 77 -15.42 -21.83 25.55
C LYS A 77 -14.11 -22.42 25.05
N LYS A 78 -13.91 -23.71 25.29
CA LYS A 78 -12.86 -24.51 24.64
C LYS A 78 -12.99 -24.28 23.13
N ILE A 79 -11.99 -23.66 22.51
CA ILE A 79 -11.88 -23.65 21.06
C ILE A 79 -11.47 -25.07 20.69
N LYS A 80 -12.43 -25.86 20.20
CA LYS A 80 -12.12 -27.07 19.43
C LYS A 80 -11.73 -26.60 18.03
N TYR A 81 -10.56 -27.01 17.57
CA TYR A 81 -10.25 -27.00 16.15
C TYR A 81 -11.15 -28.07 15.50
N ASN A 82 -12.25 -27.65 14.88
CA ASN A 82 -13.10 -28.56 14.11
C ASN A 82 -12.54 -28.68 12.68
N GLU A 83 -12.43 -29.92 12.21
CA GLU A 83 -11.87 -30.37 10.92
C GLU A 83 -12.67 -29.98 9.66
N GLU A 84 -13.61 -29.03 9.71
CA GLU A 84 -14.49 -28.72 8.55
C GLU A 84 -14.11 -27.46 7.74
N ASP A 85 -12.99 -26.77 8.05
CA ASP A 85 -12.54 -25.59 7.30
C ASP A 85 -11.58 -25.91 6.13
N THR A 86 -11.71 -27.08 5.50
CA THR A 86 -10.94 -27.45 4.29
C THR A 86 -11.58 -27.02 2.97
N GLU A 87 -12.50 -26.05 2.97
CA GLU A 87 -13.00 -25.41 1.75
C GLU A 87 -12.84 -23.89 1.75
N THR A 88 -11.87 -23.43 0.95
CA THR A 88 -11.52 -22.03 0.63
C THR A 88 -10.99 -21.18 1.79
N LYS A 89 -9.66 -20.97 1.83
CA LYS A 89 -9.01 -19.89 2.59
C LYS A 89 -9.50 -18.51 2.07
N LYS A 90 -10.72 -18.11 2.42
CA LYS A 90 -11.16 -16.72 2.25
C LYS A 90 -10.54 -15.93 3.39
N GLY A 91 -9.65 -15.00 3.06
CA GLY A 91 -9.09 -14.06 4.02
C GLY A 91 -10.19 -13.30 4.79
N PRO A 92 -9.83 -12.59 5.88
CA PRO A 92 -10.80 -11.81 6.65
C PRO A 92 -11.59 -10.87 5.71
N PRO A 93 -12.89 -10.65 5.97
CA PRO A 93 -13.71 -9.81 5.11
C PRO A 93 -13.11 -8.40 5.00
N PRO A 94 -13.21 -7.74 3.84
CA PRO A 94 -12.61 -6.43 3.62
C PRO A 94 -13.16 -5.42 4.63
N VAL A 95 -12.27 -4.62 5.20
CA VAL A 95 -12.65 -3.63 6.21
C VAL A 95 -13.47 -2.50 5.60
N SER A 96 -14.27 -1.81 6.42
CA SER A 96 -14.97 -0.60 5.97
C SER A 96 -13.95 0.49 5.60
N TYR A 97 -14.23 1.29 4.58
CA TYR A 97 -13.29 2.31 4.12
C TYR A 97 -12.95 3.34 5.22
N PHE A 98 -13.94 3.82 5.96
CA PHE A 98 -13.71 4.75 7.08
C PHE A 98 -12.92 4.12 8.23
N SER A 99 -12.94 2.80 8.38
CA SER A 99 -12.15 2.12 9.41
C SER A 99 -10.65 2.10 9.10
N LEU A 100 -10.24 2.41 7.85
CA LEU A 100 -8.83 2.62 7.50
C LEU A 100 -8.22 3.80 8.28
N PHE A 101 -9.03 4.83 8.56
CA PHE A 101 -8.63 6.06 9.26
C PHE A 101 -8.65 5.96 10.79
N ARG A 102 -8.87 4.77 11.36
CA ARG A 102 -9.00 4.59 12.82
C ARG A 102 -7.75 5.00 13.62
N TYR A 103 -6.58 5.04 12.97
CA TYR A 103 -5.31 5.42 13.56
C TYR A 103 -4.90 6.88 13.28
N ALA A 104 -5.80 7.67 12.67
CA ALA A 104 -5.61 9.09 12.45
C ALA A 104 -5.72 9.86 13.79
N THR A 105 -4.76 10.74 14.05
CA THR A 105 -4.84 11.73 15.14
C THR A 105 -5.66 12.94 14.73
N CYS A 106 -5.97 13.82 15.70
CA CYS A 106 -6.61 15.10 15.41
C CYS A 106 -5.82 15.94 14.40
N TRP A 107 -4.48 15.89 14.44
CA TRP A 107 -3.64 16.60 13.46
C TRP A 107 -3.76 15.98 12.06
N ASP A 108 -3.77 14.65 11.97
CA ASP A 108 -3.96 13.95 10.70
C ASP A 108 -5.35 14.25 10.10
N ALA A 109 -6.38 14.41 10.95
CA ALA A 109 -7.72 14.82 10.51
C ALA A 109 -7.75 16.25 9.95
N ILE A 110 -7.01 17.18 10.55
CA ILE A 110 -6.86 18.55 10.02
C ILE A 110 -6.16 18.52 8.67
N LEU A 111 -5.06 17.78 8.54
CA LEU A 111 -4.33 17.62 7.27
C LEU A 111 -5.21 17.02 6.18
N ILE A 112 -6.03 16.01 6.51
CA ILE A 112 -7.01 15.45 5.58
C ILE A 112 -8.03 16.50 5.16
N ALA A 113 -8.59 17.26 6.09
CA ALA A 113 -9.57 18.32 5.78
C ALA A 113 -8.98 19.40 4.85
N VAL A 114 -7.78 19.90 5.16
CA VAL A 114 -7.06 20.87 4.33
C VAL A 114 -6.77 20.29 2.94
N GLY A 115 -6.34 19.02 2.89
CA GLY A 115 -6.04 18.35 1.63
C GLY A 115 -7.27 18.16 0.73
N LEU A 116 -8.42 17.79 1.32
CA LEU A 116 -9.68 17.61 0.58
C LEU A 116 -10.25 18.94 0.07
N VAL A 117 -10.22 19.99 0.88
CA VAL A 117 -10.65 21.34 0.45
C VAL A 117 -9.75 21.86 -0.68
N SER A 118 -8.43 21.69 -0.55
CA SER A 118 -7.47 22.12 -1.58
C SER A 118 -7.62 21.31 -2.88
N SER A 119 -7.90 20.01 -2.77
CA SER A 119 -8.21 19.13 -3.91
C SER A 119 -9.46 19.61 -4.65
N ALA A 120 -10.54 19.91 -3.93
CA ALA A 120 -11.77 20.41 -4.52
C ALA A 120 -11.54 21.75 -5.24
N GLY A 121 -10.81 22.68 -4.62
CA GLY A 121 -10.44 23.95 -5.23
C GLY A 121 -9.61 23.77 -6.51
N THR A 122 -8.68 22.81 -6.50
CA THR A 122 -7.89 22.46 -7.68
C THR A 122 -8.76 21.86 -8.79
N GLY A 123 -9.80 21.08 -8.45
CA GLY A 123 -10.72 20.45 -9.41
C GLY A 123 -11.54 21.45 -10.23
N ILE A 124 -11.87 22.60 -9.67
CA ILE A 124 -12.66 23.67 -10.33
C ILE A 124 -11.80 24.46 -11.34
N SER A 125 -10.47 24.40 -11.23
CA SER A 125 -9.55 25.22 -12.01
C SER A 125 -9.68 25.04 -13.54
N PHE A 126 -9.83 23.80 -14.01
CA PHE A 126 -9.93 23.52 -15.45
C PHE A 126 -11.24 24.06 -16.06
N PRO A 127 -12.44 23.76 -15.51
CA PRO A 127 -13.68 24.39 -15.95
C PRO A 127 -13.64 25.92 -15.90
N ALA A 128 -13.03 26.51 -14.87
CA ALA A 128 -12.88 27.96 -14.77
C ALA A 128 -11.98 28.53 -15.89
N MET A 129 -10.86 27.87 -16.20
CA MET A 129 -9.95 28.27 -17.28
C MET A 129 -10.63 28.23 -18.66
N VAL A 130 -11.50 27.22 -18.87
CA VAL A 130 -12.24 27.06 -20.13
C VAL A 130 -13.19 28.25 -20.39
N ILE A 131 -13.79 28.85 -19.37
CA ILE A 131 -14.65 30.04 -19.52
C ILE A 131 -13.84 31.20 -20.09
N PHE A 132 -12.70 31.53 -19.47
CA PHE A 132 -11.81 32.59 -19.95
C PHE A 132 -11.30 32.30 -21.36
N PHE A 133 -11.08 31.02 -21.70
CA PHE A 133 -10.68 30.61 -23.05
C PHE A 133 -11.79 30.83 -24.10
N GLY A 134 -13.06 30.68 -23.72
CA GLY A 134 -14.18 31.06 -24.57
C GLY A 134 -14.21 32.56 -24.86
N ASP A 135 -14.10 33.37 -23.82
CA ASP A 135 -14.17 34.84 -23.91
C ASP A 135 -13.09 35.41 -24.84
N ILE A 136 -11.83 34.97 -24.68
CA ILE A 136 -10.74 35.40 -25.57
C ILE A 136 -10.96 34.95 -27.02
N THR A 137 -11.53 33.78 -27.23
CA THR A 137 -11.82 33.30 -28.59
C THR A 137 -12.87 34.17 -29.26
N GLN A 138 -13.92 34.58 -28.54
CA GLN A 138 -14.90 35.52 -29.09
C GLN A 138 -14.25 36.87 -29.43
N GLY A 139 -13.34 37.36 -28.57
CA GLY A 139 -12.57 38.58 -28.84
C GLY A 139 -11.79 38.51 -30.16
N PHE A 140 -11.13 37.38 -30.44
CA PHE A 140 -10.44 37.16 -31.72
C PHE A 140 -11.39 37.08 -32.92
N VAL A 141 -12.54 36.40 -32.77
CA VAL A 141 -13.54 36.28 -33.84
C VAL A 141 -14.12 37.65 -34.20
N ASN A 142 -14.50 38.45 -33.20
CA ASN A 142 -15.06 39.78 -33.39
C ASN A 142 -14.06 40.72 -34.09
N ASN A 143 -12.77 40.70 -33.69
CA ASN A 143 -11.76 41.53 -34.34
C ASN A 143 -11.47 41.08 -35.79
N GLY A 144 -11.47 39.77 -36.06
CA GLY A 144 -11.32 39.23 -37.42
C GLY A 144 -12.46 39.62 -38.37
N GLN A 145 -13.68 39.74 -37.86
CA GLN A 145 -14.83 40.23 -38.64
C GLN A 145 -14.73 41.72 -38.94
N ASN A 146 -14.32 42.54 -37.96
CA ASN A 146 -14.14 43.99 -38.14
C ASN A 146 -13.03 44.34 -39.16
N GLY A 147 -11.97 43.52 -39.25
CA GLY A 147 -10.94 43.66 -40.28
C GLY A 147 -11.36 43.24 -41.70
N SER A 148 -12.52 42.58 -41.84
CA SER A 148 -13.03 42.02 -43.10
C SER A 148 -14.16 42.86 -43.70
N THR A 149 -14.05 44.19 -43.70
CA THR A 149 -14.94 45.06 -44.50
C THR A 149 -14.64 44.92 -46.00
N ALA A 150 -15.12 43.85 -46.65
CA ALA A 150 -15.35 43.79 -48.10
C ALA A 150 -16.04 42.49 -48.54
N THR A 151 -17.28 42.21 -48.12
CA THR A 151 -18.22 41.47 -48.98
C THR A 151 -19.67 41.85 -48.64
N ASN A 152 -20.42 42.21 -49.67
CA ASN A 152 -21.82 42.63 -49.62
C ASN A 152 -22.76 41.45 -49.32
N VAL A 153 -22.69 40.88 -48.12
CA VAL A 153 -23.74 40.01 -47.59
C VAL A 153 -24.32 40.72 -46.38
N SER A 154 -25.58 41.12 -46.47
CA SER A 154 -26.37 41.59 -45.33
C SER A 154 -26.62 40.41 -44.39
N VAL A 155 -25.59 40.02 -43.65
CA VAL A 155 -25.71 39.24 -42.42
C VAL A 155 -26.31 40.19 -41.39
N CYS A 156 -27.36 39.78 -40.70
CA CYS A 156 -27.98 40.55 -39.61
C CYS A 156 -26.89 41.06 -38.68
N THR A 157 -26.59 42.36 -38.73
CA THR A 157 -25.94 43.04 -37.63
C THR A 157 -26.93 43.01 -36.47
N PRO A 158 -26.50 42.79 -35.21
CA PRO A 158 -27.39 42.78 -34.06
C PRO A 158 -27.87 44.21 -33.78
N LEU A 159 -28.82 44.66 -34.60
CA LEU A 159 -29.66 45.80 -34.32
C LEU A 159 -30.79 45.29 -33.42
N ASN A 160 -30.61 45.50 -32.13
CA ASN A 160 -31.69 45.66 -31.17
C ASN A 160 -32.46 44.37 -30.80
N SER A 161 -31.82 43.49 -30.04
CA SER A 161 -32.54 42.52 -29.19
C SER A 161 -32.08 42.68 -27.74
N THR A 162 -33.00 43.21 -26.96
CA THR A 162 -32.97 43.40 -25.50
C THR A 162 -32.46 42.16 -24.76
N SER A 163 -31.16 42.10 -24.49
CA SER A 163 -30.63 41.33 -23.37
C SER A 163 -30.74 42.21 -22.12
N ILE A 164 -31.14 41.61 -21.01
CA ILE A 164 -31.42 42.26 -19.72
C ILE A 164 -30.12 42.74 -19.01
N TYR A 165 -29.02 42.89 -19.75
CA TYR A 165 -27.81 43.54 -19.27
C TYR A 165 -27.53 44.76 -20.15
N ASN A 166 -28.14 45.89 -19.79
CA ASN A 166 -27.66 47.21 -20.19
C ASN A 166 -26.27 47.41 -19.56
N THR A 167 -25.23 46.93 -20.23
CA THR A 167 -23.95 47.63 -20.22
C THR A 167 -23.93 48.54 -21.43
N ASN A 168 -23.69 49.81 -21.15
CA ASN A 168 -23.77 50.92 -22.08
C ASN A 168 -23.06 50.64 -23.40
N LEU A 169 -23.64 51.15 -24.48
CA LEU A 169 -22.93 51.49 -25.71
C LEU A 169 -21.68 52.31 -25.35
N ASP A 170 -20.48 51.74 -25.42
CA ASP A 170 -19.21 52.49 -25.42
C ASP A 170 -18.08 51.58 -25.93
N GLU A 171 -17.60 51.86 -27.16
CA GLU A 171 -16.41 51.36 -27.87
C GLU A 171 -16.18 49.82 -27.98
N PRO A 172 -15.66 49.30 -29.11
CA PRO A 172 -15.18 47.92 -29.14
C PRO A 172 -14.07 47.79 -28.10
N GLU A 173 -14.26 46.95 -27.07
CA GLU A 173 -13.17 46.63 -26.13
C GLU A 173 -11.95 46.25 -26.98
N ASP A 174 -10.86 47.00 -26.80
CA ASP A 174 -9.61 46.71 -27.48
C ASP A 174 -9.25 45.25 -27.22
N LEU A 175 -8.97 44.48 -28.26
CA LEU A 175 -8.58 43.07 -28.16
C LEU A 175 -7.48 42.87 -27.11
N MET A 176 -6.59 43.86 -26.96
CA MET A 176 -5.53 43.87 -25.96
C MET A 176 -6.04 43.82 -24.51
N VAL A 177 -7.18 44.45 -24.19
CA VAL A 177 -7.80 44.42 -22.86
C VAL A 177 -8.36 43.02 -22.54
N ILE A 178 -9.00 42.37 -23.51
CA ILE A 178 -9.51 40.99 -23.37
C ILE A 178 -8.35 40.02 -23.18
N VAL A 179 -7.28 40.17 -23.96
CA VAL A 179 -6.06 39.35 -23.85
C VAL A 179 -5.36 39.58 -22.50
N GLU A 180 -5.28 40.82 -22.03
CA GLU A 180 -4.70 41.15 -20.72
C GLU A 180 -5.51 40.50 -19.58
N ARG A 181 -6.84 40.62 -19.61
CA ARG A 181 -7.72 39.98 -18.62
C ARG A 181 -7.57 38.46 -18.62
N PHE A 182 -7.50 37.84 -19.80
CA PHE A 182 -7.25 36.40 -19.93
C PHE A 182 -5.89 36.01 -19.32
N ALA A 183 -4.82 36.73 -19.67
CA ALA A 183 -3.47 36.45 -19.18
C ALA A 183 -3.39 36.57 -17.64
N ILE A 184 -3.99 37.61 -17.06
CA ILE A 184 -4.05 37.81 -15.61
C ILE A 184 -4.87 36.69 -14.95
N ALA A 185 -6.06 36.37 -15.47
CA ALA A 185 -6.93 35.35 -14.90
C ALA A 185 -6.27 33.97 -14.91
N VAL A 186 -5.69 33.54 -16.04
CA VAL A 186 -5.00 32.25 -16.15
C VAL A 186 -3.75 32.20 -15.26
N SER A 187 -3.03 33.32 -15.12
CA SER A 187 -1.88 33.41 -14.20
C SER A 187 -2.30 33.25 -12.74
N ILE A 188 -3.41 33.87 -12.32
CA ILE A 188 -3.97 33.72 -10.96
C ILE A 188 -4.45 32.29 -10.73
N ILE A 189 -5.17 31.69 -11.68
CA ILE A 189 -5.60 30.29 -11.60
C ILE A 189 -4.39 29.36 -11.51
N GLY A 190 -3.36 29.59 -12.33
CA GLY A 190 -2.12 28.80 -12.31
C GLY A 190 -1.40 28.89 -10.97
N ALA A 191 -1.27 30.09 -10.39
CA ALA A 191 -0.69 30.29 -9.06
C ALA A 191 -1.53 29.60 -7.96
N ALA A 192 -2.86 29.69 -8.06
CA ALA A 192 -3.77 29.02 -7.12
C ALA A 192 -3.68 27.49 -7.24
N VAL A 193 -3.62 26.93 -8.44
CA VAL A 193 -3.43 25.48 -8.68
C VAL A 193 -2.08 25.01 -8.16
N ALA A 194 -1.02 25.79 -8.34
CA ALA A 194 0.29 25.45 -7.78
C ALA A 194 0.25 25.38 -6.24
N LEU A 195 -0.36 26.38 -5.60
CA LEU A 195 -0.49 26.44 -4.14
C LEU A 195 -1.41 25.33 -3.60
N PHE A 196 -2.63 25.23 -4.12
CA PHE A 196 -3.60 24.23 -3.66
C PHE A 196 -3.17 22.82 -4.02
N GLY A 197 -2.55 22.59 -5.18
CA GLY A 197 -1.99 21.31 -5.57
C GLY A 197 -0.89 20.85 -4.61
N TYR A 198 0.02 21.75 -4.23
CA TYR A 198 1.05 21.46 -3.23
C TYR A 198 0.44 21.13 -1.86
N LEU A 199 -0.50 21.94 -1.38
CA LEU A 199 -1.19 21.71 -0.10
C LEU A 199 -1.99 20.40 -0.09
N PHE A 200 -2.70 20.11 -1.19
CA PHE A 200 -3.47 18.89 -1.40
C PHE A 200 -2.58 17.65 -1.29
N VAL A 201 -1.55 17.54 -2.15
CA VAL A 201 -0.70 16.34 -2.22
C VAL A 201 0.11 16.18 -0.94
N SER A 202 0.73 17.25 -0.44
CA SER A 202 1.60 17.19 0.74
C SER A 202 0.81 16.84 2.00
N SER A 203 -0.36 17.43 2.22
CA SER A 203 -1.14 17.20 3.45
C SER A 203 -1.68 15.77 3.54
N LEU A 204 -2.19 15.22 2.42
CA LEU A 204 -2.71 13.84 2.40
C LEU A 204 -1.60 12.81 2.51
N ASN A 205 -0.48 12.99 1.80
CA ASN A 205 0.64 12.06 1.90
C ASN A 205 1.30 12.12 3.29
N ALA A 206 1.43 13.31 3.90
CA ALA A 206 1.93 13.42 5.28
C ALA A 206 1.00 12.72 6.29
N SER A 207 -0.31 12.88 6.15
CA SER A 207 -1.29 12.18 7.00
C SER A 207 -1.24 10.66 6.81
N ALA A 208 -1.09 10.18 5.57
CA ALA A 208 -0.96 8.76 5.27
C ALA A 208 0.32 8.17 5.87
N GLU A 209 1.46 8.82 5.71
CA GLU A 209 2.75 8.38 6.27
C GLU A 209 2.71 8.30 7.80
N ASN A 210 2.16 9.32 8.48
CA ASN A 210 2.01 9.31 9.93
C ASN A 210 1.17 8.12 10.42
N GLN A 211 0.07 7.83 9.74
CA GLN A 211 -0.80 6.71 10.09
C GLN A 211 -0.13 5.36 9.81
N VAL A 212 0.49 5.20 8.65
CA VAL A 212 1.17 3.96 8.26
C VAL A 212 2.37 3.67 9.15
N PHE A 213 3.11 4.70 9.58
CA PHE A 213 4.16 4.57 10.59
C PHE A 213 3.63 3.95 11.89
N ARG A 214 2.50 4.45 12.42
CA ARG A 214 1.87 3.88 13.61
C ARG A 214 1.36 2.46 13.39
N ILE A 215 0.70 2.21 12.26
CA ILE A 215 0.19 0.88 11.90
C ILE A 215 1.35 -0.11 11.80
N ARG A 216 2.49 0.28 11.19
CA ARG A 216 3.69 -0.56 11.07
C ARG A 216 4.25 -0.95 12.43
N ALA A 217 4.37 0.00 13.35
CA ALA A 217 4.82 -0.25 14.71
C ALA A 217 3.86 -1.19 15.47
N LEU A 218 2.55 -0.92 15.42
CA LEU A 218 1.53 -1.75 16.06
C LEU A 218 1.46 -3.15 15.49
N PHE A 219 1.55 -3.29 14.16
CA PHE A 219 1.55 -4.59 13.50
C PHE A 219 2.77 -5.42 13.89
N PHE A 220 3.96 -4.82 13.88
CA PHE A 220 5.18 -5.52 14.31
C PHE A 220 5.11 -5.94 15.79
N GLN A 221 4.63 -5.06 16.66
CA GLN A 221 4.41 -5.38 18.07
C GLN A 221 3.39 -6.53 18.24
N SER A 222 2.28 -6.48 17.50
CA SER A 222 1.25 -7.52 17.55
C SER A 222 1.75 -8.85 17.01
N ILE A 223 2.62 -8.87 15.99
CA ILE A 223 3.27 -10.10 15.49
C ILE A 223 4.10 -10.72 16.62
N ILE A 224 5.02 -9.97 17.23
CA ILE A 224 5.92 -10.49 18.28
C ILE A 224 5.14 -11.01 19.50
N ARG A 225 3.97 -10.41 19.80
CA ARG A 225 3.11 -10.83 20.92
C ARG A 225 2.40 -12.16 20.68
N GLN A 226 2.27 -12.64 19.43
CA GLN A 226 1.51 -13.86 19.15
C GLN A 226 2.14 -15.12 19.77
N ASP A 227 1.30 -16.10 20.09
CA ASP A 227 1.72 -17.39 20.63
C ASP A 227 2.39 -18.28 19.57
N ILE A 228 3.25 -19.21 20.00
CA ILE A 228 4.01 -20.09 19.09
C ILE A 228 3.08 -20.98 18.26
N GLY A 229 1.95 -21.42 18.82
CA GLY A 229 0.95 -22.20 18.09
C GLY A 229 0.41 -21.46 16.87
N TRP A 230 0.26 -20.14 16.94
CA TRP A 230 -0.12 -19.31 15.80
C TRP A 230 0.95 -19.27 14.69
N TYR A 231 2.23 -19.25 15.05
CA TYR A 231 3.34 -19.32 14.09
C TYR A 231 3.46 -20.68 13.42
N ASP A 232 3.11 -21.77 14.11
CA ASP A 232 3.14 -23.11 13.51
C ASP A 232 2.08 -23.31 12.41
N VAL A 233 0.96 -22.58 12.49
CA VAL A 233 -0.15 -22.67 11.53
C VAL A 233 -0.12 -21.55 10.48
N THR A 234 0.60 -20.46 10.74
CA THR A 234 0.69 -19.29 9.86
C THR A 234 2.04 -19.28 9.16
N SER A 235 2.05 -19.21 7.83
CA SER A 235 3.29 -19.21 7.03
C SER A 235 4.15 -17.97 7.30
N THR A 236 5.36 -18.16 7.84
CA THR A 236 6.30 -17.09 8.24
C THR A 236 6.73 -16.15 7.11
N ASN A 237 6.84 -16.66 5.87
CA ASN A 237 7.25 -15.87 4.69
C ASN A 237 6.24 -14.78 4.30
N ASP A 238 5.03 -14.84 4.84
CA ASP A 238 3.95 -13.88 4.56
C ASP A 238 4.11 -12.57 5.36
N PHE A 239 4.87 -12.56 6.47
CA PHE A 239 4.93 -11.38 7.34
C PHE A 239 5.81 -10.26 6.79
N ALA A 240 6.95 -10.60 6.20
CA ALA A 240 7.87 -9.62 5.63
C ALA A 240 7.22 -8.88 4.45
N SER A 241 6.55 -9.62 3.54
CA SER A 241 5.78 -9.04 2.44
C SER A 241 4.58 -8.23 2.95
N LYS A 242 3.87 -8.68 4.00
CA LYS A 242 2.80 -7.89 4.61
C LYS A 242 3.26 -6.56 5.20
N ILE A 243 4.44 -6.53 5.83
CA ILE A 243 5.02 -5.29 6.39
C ILE A 243 5.43 -4.30 5.29
N THR A 244 5.85 -4.79 4.12
CA THR A 244 6.29 -3.91 3.03
C THR A 244 5.17 -3.62 2.04
N GLU A 245 4.64 -4.64 1.36
CA GLU A 245 3.68 -4.49 0.27
C GLU A 245 2.28 -4.09 0.74
N ASP A 246 1.72 -4.80 1.71
CA ASP A 246 0.33 -4.55 2.15
C ASP A 246 0.20 -3.22 2.90
N LEU A 247 1.20 -2.83 3.69
CA LEU A 247 1.23 -1.49 4.29
C LEU A 247 1.34 -0.38 3.24
N ASN A 248 2.11 -0.59 2.16
CA ASN A 248 2.19 0.38 1.07
C ASN A 248 0.84 0.51 0.33
N LYS A 249 0.11 -0.59 0.10
CA LYS A 249 -1.24 -0.54 -0.49
C LYS A 249 -2.21 0.25 0.38
N ILE A 250 -2.14 0.11 1.70
CA ILE A 250 -2.93 0.92 2.64
C ILE A 250 -2.56 2.39 2.50
N GLN A 251 -1.26 2.70 2.48
CA GLN A 251 -0.75 4.06 2.31
C GLN A 251 -1.30 4.72 1.05
N GLU A 252 -1.25 4.03 -0.09
CA GLU A 252 -1.78 4.52 -1.35
C GLU A 252 -3.29 4.79 -1.30
N GLY A 253 -4.06 3.94 -0.62
CA GLY A 253 -5.51 4.08 -0.54
C GLY A 253 -6.00 5.17 0.42
N ILE A 254 -5.20 5.53 1.43
CA ILE A 254 -5.52 6.61 2.39
C ILE A 254 -4.85 7.95 2.09
N GLY A 255 -3.85 7.96 1.20
CA GLY A 255 -3.07 9.14 0.82
C GLY A 255 -3.71 9.99 -0.28
N GLU A 256 -2.88 10.52 -1.18
CA GLU A 256 -3.31 11.47 -2.21
C GLU A 256 -4.44 10.96 -3.13
N LYS A 257 -4.59 9.65 -3.33
CA LYS A 257 -5.62 9.08 -4.22
C LYS A 257 -7.04 9.47 -3.82
N ILE A 258 -7.30 9.76 -2.54
CA ILE A 258 -8.59 10.27 -2.06
C ILE A 258 -8.87 11.66 -2.60
N GLY A 259 -7.88 12.54 -2.51
CA GLY A 259 -8.03 13.86 -3.06
C GLY A 259 -7.92 13.86 -4.59
N MET A 260 -7.25 12.89 -5.23
CA MET A 260 -7.35 12.73 -6.69
C MET A 260 -8.77 12.32 -7.10
N PHE A 261 -9.39 11.40 -6.36
CA PHE A 261 -10.79 11.04 -6.56
C PHE A 261 -11.72 12.24 -6.39
N LEU A 262 -11.54 13.04 -5.34
CA LEU A 262 -12.35 14.25 -5.13
C LEU A 262 -12.07 15.32 -6.20
N PHE A 263 -10.81 15.52 -6.58
CA PHE A 263 -10.39 16.42 -7.66
C PHE A 263 -11.10 16.06 -8.98
N SER A 264 -11.06 14.79 -9.36
CA SER A 264 -11.72 14.26 -10.55
C SER A 264 -13.24 14.34 -10.45
N LEU A 265 -13.82 14.08 -9.28
CA LEU A 265 -15.27 14.17 -9.09
C LEU A 265 -15.76 15.62 -9.18
N VAL A 266 -15.06 16.55 -8.54
CA VAL A 266 -15.39 17.98 -8.59
C VAL A 266 -15.16 18.53 -9.99
N GLY A 267 -14.05 18.18 -10.66
CA GLY A 267 -13.78 18.57 -12.05
C GLY A 267 -14.84 18.03 -13.02
N PHE A 268 -15.31 16.79 -12.82
CA PHE A 268 -16.43 16.22 -13.58
C PHE A 268 -17.72 17.02 -13.38
N LEU A 269 -18.13 17.23 -12.13
CA LEU A 269 -19.37 17.94 -11.81
C LEU A 269 -19.31 19.41 -12.27
N ALA A 270 -18.20 20.11 -12.00
CA ALA A 270 -18.02 21.50 -12.39
C ALA A 270 -17.97 21.65 -13.92
N GLY A 271 -17.29 20.75 -14.65
CA GLY A 271 -17.29 20.75 -16.10
C GLY A 271 -18.67 20.48 -16.70
N LEU A 272 -19.43 19.54 -16.14
CA LEU A 272 -20.78 19.24 -16.60
C LEU A 272 -21.75 20.40 -16.34
N VAL A 273 -21.71 20.98 -15.13
CA VAL A 273 -22.50 22.18 -14.78
C VAL A 273 -22.16 23.34 -15.70
N ASN A 274 -20.87 23.58 -15.97
CA ASN A 274 -20.43 24.62 -16.88
C ASN A 274 -21.01 24.41 -18.29
N ALA A 275 -20.92 23.19 -18.82
CA ALA A 275 -21.46 22.86 -20.13
C ALA A 275 -22.98 23.12 -20.24
N PHE A 276 -23.76 22.71 -19.24
CA PHE A 276 -25.21 22.93 -19.24
C PHE A 276 -25.61 24.40 -19.10
N ILE A 277 -24.83 25.22 -18.39
CA ILE A 277 -25.10 26.66 -18.25
C ILE A 277 -24.89 27.39 -19.58
N TYR A 278 -23.78 27.12 -20.28
CA TYR A 278 -23.43 27.83 -21.52
C TYR A 278 -24.12 27.27 -22.77
N GLY A 279 -24.53 26.00 -22.77
CA GLY A 279 -25.18 25.42 -23.94
C GLY A 279 -25.73 24.01 -23.71
N TRP A 280 -26.97 23.92 -23.23
CA TRP A 280 -27.59 22.65 -22.88
C TRP A 280 -27.87 21.75 -24.10
N GLU A 281 -28.29 22.29 -25.25
CA GLU A 281 -28.60 21.47 -26.45
C GLU A 281 -27.33 20.81 -27.00
N LEU A 282 -26.27 21.59 -27.14
CA LEU A 282 -24.96 21.10 -27.59
C LEU A 282 -24.39 20.08 -26.61
N THR A 283 -24.52 20.34 -25.30
CA THR A 283 -24.08 19.40 -24.25
C THR A 283 -24.76 18.04 -24.38
N LEU A 284 -26.08 18.01 -24.63
CA LEU A 284 -26.83 16.76 -24.82
C LEU A 284 -26.36 15.98 -26.04
N VAL A 285 -26.03 16.65 -27.14
CA VAL A 285 -25.52 16.01 -28.36
C VAL A 285 -24.14 15.37 -28.12
N ILE A 286 -23.25 16.06 -27.40
CA ILE A 286 -21.92 15.53 -27.06
C ILE A 286 -22.03 14.38 -26.04
N LEU A 287 -23.01 14.43 -25.13
CA LEU A 287 -23.25 13.40 -24.13
C LEU A 287 -23.95 12.16 -24.71
N ALA A 288 -24.70 12.28 -25.80
CA ALA A 288 -25.44 11.18 -26.44
C ALA A 288 -24.58 9.93 -26.78
N PRO A 289 -23.35 10.05 -27.33
CA PRO A 289 -22.49 8.87 -27.56
C PRO A 289 -21.86 8.29 -26.28
N MET A 290 -21.85 9.01 -25.16
CA MET A 290 -21.15 8.58 -23.93
C MET A 290 -21.74 7.33 -23.26
N PRO A 291 -23.07 7.15 -23.11
CA PRO A 291 -23.63 5.91 -22.58
C PRO A 291 -23.24 4.67 -23.39
N VAL A 292 -23.20 4.78 -24.72
CA VAL A 292 -22.78 3.69 -25.61
C VAL A 292 -21.32 3.32 -25.36
N LEU A 293 -20.46 4.33 -25.18
CA LEU A 293 -19.07 4.14 -24.80
C LEU A 293 -18.92 3.44 -23.45
N VAL A 294 -19.62 3.93 -22.42
CA VAL A 294 -19.52 3.38 -21.06
C VAL A 294 -19.97 1.91 -21.03
N ILE A 295 -21.07 1.57 -21.71
CA ILE A 295 -21.55 0.19 -21.79
C ILE A 295 -20.58 -0.68 -22.60
N GLY A 296 -20.12 -0.20 -23.76
CA GLY A 296 -19.19 -0.93 -24.62
C GLY A 296 -17.85 -1.21 -23.93
N LEU A 297 -17.22 -0.17 -23.39
CA LEU A 297 -15.95 -0.29 -22.67
C LEU A 297 -16.10 -1.02 -21.35
N GLY A 298 -17.24 -0.88 -20.65
CA GLY A 298 -17.52 -1.67 -19.45
C GLY A 298 -17.61 -3.16 -19.74
N PHE A 299 -18.26 -3.55 -20.84
CA PHE A 299 -18.31 -4.95 -21.28
C PHE A 299 -16.91 -5.47 -21.67
N LEU A 300 -16.17 -4.71 -22.49
CA LEU A 300 -14.80 -5.10 -22.87
C LEU A 300 -13.89 -5.19 -21.64
N GLY A 301 -14.02 -4.26 -20.69
CA GLY A 301 -13.29 -4.25 -19.42
C GLY A 301 -13.56 -5.50 -18.58
N LYS A 302 -14.81 -5.98 -18.54
CA LYS A 302 -15.16 -7.23 -17.88
C LYS A 302 -14.51 -8.44 -18.56
N VAL A 303 -14.50 -8.47 -19.88
CA VAL A 303 -13.88 -9.56 -20.65
C VAL A 303 -12.36 -9.56 -20.47
N THR A 304 -11.71 -8.39 -20.50
CA THR A 304 -10.26 -8.26 -20.29
C THR A 304 -9.85 -8.62 -18.86
N SER A 305 -10.64 -8.25 -17.86
CA SER A 305 -10.42 -8.65 -16.46
C SER A 305 -10.47 -10.17 -16.28
N ASN A 306 -11.48 -10.85 -16.85
CA ASN A 306 -11.57 -12.32 -16.82
C ASN A 306 -10.39 -13.01 -17.51
N LEU A 307 -9.86 -12.43 -18.59
CA LEU A 307 -8.66 -12.95 -19.27
C LEU A 307 -7.38 -12.70 -18.46
N ALA A 308 -7.28 -11.56 -17.77
CA ALA A 308 -6.18 -11.27 -16.87
C ALA A 308 -6.13 -12.25 -15.70
N GLU A 309 -7.29 -12.65 -15.16
CA GLU A 309 -7.36 -13.69 -14.13
C GLU A 309 -6.85 -15.05 -14.66
N LYS A 310 -7.29 -15.46 -15.85
CA LYS A 310 -6.80 -16.70 -16.49
C LYS A 310 -5.31 -16.66 -16.76
N GLU A 311 -4.78 -15.53 -17.21
CA GLU A 311 -3.35 -15.30 -17.41
C GLU A 311 -2.58 -15.43 -16.09
N SER A 312 -3.05 -14.78 -15.02
CA SER A 312 -2.46 -14.86 -13.67
C SER A 312 -2.45 -16.29 -13.12
N GLN A 313 -3.53 -17.05 -13.31
CA GLN A 313 -3.61 -18.46 -12.89
C GLN A 313 -2.62 -19.34 -13.68
N ALA A 314 -2.49 -19.12 -14.99
CA ALA A 314 -1.52 -19.84 -15.82
C ALA A 314 -0.07 -19.53 -15.41
N TYR A 315 0.25 -18.26 -15.10
CA TYR A 315 1.55 -17.87 -14.55
C TYR A 315 1.80 -18.48 -13.17
N SER A 316 0.80 -18.55 -12.31
CA SER A 316 0.94 -19.18 -10.99
C SER A 316 1.32 -20.65 -11.10
N LYS A 317 0.75 -21.37 -12.08
CA LYS A 317 1.12 -22.76 -12.37
C LYS A 317 2.57 -22.90 -12.86
N ALA A 318 3.00 -22.01 -13.76
CA ALA A 318 4.39 -21.98 -14.22
C ALA A 318 5.36 -21.59 -13.09
N GLY A 319 4.98 -20.64 -12.25
CA GLY A 319 5.72 -20.22 -11.06
C GLY A 319 5.94 -21.38 -10.08
N GLY A 320 4.91 -22.20 -9.84
CA GLY A 320 5.04 -23.41 -9.02
C GLY A 320 6.05 -24.41 -9.57
N ILE A 321 6.12 -24.58 -10.89
CA ILE A 321 7.16 -25.42 -11.53
C ILE A 321 8.55 -24.82 -11.29
N ALA A 322 8.72 -23.52 -11.49
CA ALA A 322 9.99 -22.85 -11.28
C ALA A 322 10.45 -22.95 -9.82
N GLU A 323 9.54 -22.75 -8.86
CA GLU A 323 9.81 -22.88 -7.43
C GLU A 323 10.25 -24.30 -7.06
N GLU A 324 9.55 -25.34 -7.55
CA GLU A 324 9.92 -26.75 -7.35
C GLU A 324 11.32 -27.04 -7.88
N VAL A 325 11.62 -26.59 -9.11
CA VAL A 325 12.90 -26.84 -9.79
C VAL A 325 14.05 -26.11 -9.09
N ILE A 326 13.87 -24.85 -8.70
CA ILE A 326 14.89 -24.05 -8.02
C ILE A 326 15.13 -24.58 -6.61
N SER A 327 14.08 -24.92 -5.87
CA SER A 327 14.21 -25.55 -4.55
C SER A 327 14.91 -26.91 -4.66
N GLY A 328 14.62 -27.67 -5.72
CA GLY A 328 15.20 -28.97 -6.04
C GLY A 328 16.49 -28.94 -6.86
N ILE A 329 17.16 -27.78 -7.01
CA ILE A 329 18.20 -27.59 -8.04
C ILE A 329 19.35 -28.61 -7.96
N ARG A 330 19.76 -28.99 -6.74
CA ARG A 330 20.81 -30.01 -6.56
C ARG A 330 20.40 -31.36 -7.15
N THR A 331 19.14 -31.75 -7.00
CA THR A 331 18.58 -32.98 -7.55
C THR A 331 18.50 -32.90 -9.07
N VAL A 332 17.96 -31.81 -9.61
CA VAL A 332 17.84 -31.63 -11.07
C VAL A 332 19.21 -31.69 -11.75
N VAL A 333 20.23 -31.03 -11.17
CA VAL A 333 21.61 -31.08 -11.68
C VAL A 333 22.23 -32.46 -11.51
N ALA A 334 22.05 -33.11 -10.35
CA ALA A 334 22.62 -34.44 -10.09
C ALA A 334 22.10 -35.52 -11.05
N PHE A 335 20.84 -35.42 -11.47
CA PHE A 335 20.23 -36.34 -12.43
C PHE A 335 20.26 -35.84 -13.88
N GLY A 336 20.89 -34.70 -14.17
CA GLY A 336 20.97 -34.14 -15.52
C GLY A 336 19.62 -33.75 -16.13
N GLY A 337 18.61 -33.43 -15.31
CA GLY A 337 17.23 -33.19 -15.73
C GLY A 337 16.93 -31.79 -16.28
N ALA A 338 17.95 -30.94 -16.49
CA ALA A 338 17.76 -29.52 -16.81
C ALA A 338 16.90 -29.28 -18.06
N GLU A 339 17.18 -29.98 -19.17
CA GLU A 339 16.43 -29.82 -20.43
C GLU A 339 14.95 -30.23 -20.27
N LYS A 340 14.69 -31.30 -19.51
CA LYS A 340 13.34 -31.79 -19.24
C LYS A 340 12.51 -30.78 -18.45
N GLU A 341 13.11 -30.16 -17.43
CA GLU A 341 12.43 -29.15 -16.63
C GLU A 341 12.22 -27.85 -17.40
N VAL A 342 13.16 -27.46 -18.28
CA VAL A 342 12.98 -26.34 -19.21
C VAL A 342 11.79 -26.60 -20.15
N GLU A 343 11.67 -27.79 -20.73
CA GLU A 343 10.55 -28.14 -21.60
C GLU A 343 9.21 -28.13 -20.85
N ARG A 344 9.19 -28.65 -19.61
CA ARG A 344 8.01 -28.64 -18.72
C ARG A 344 7.57 -27.20 -18.42
N TYR A 345 8.51 -26.32 -18.11
CA TYR A 345 8.23 -24.90 -17.87
C TYR A 345 7.71 -24.20 -19.14
N GLN A 346 8.37 -24.40 -20.28
CA GLN A 346 7.94 -23.86 -21.57
C GLN A 346 6.52 -24.30 -21.94
N LYS A 347 6.18 -25.58 -21.78
CA LYS A 347 4.82 -26.10 -22.01
C LYS A 347 3.78 -25.41 -21.14
N SER A 348 4.11 -25.10 -19.88
CA SER A 348 3.20 -24.38 -18.97
C SER A 348 3.03 -22.90 -19.36
N LEU A 349 4.03 -22.29 -20.01
CA LEU A 349 3.98 -20.89 -20.44
C LEU A 349 3.10 -20.66 -21.67
N VAL A 350 2.91 -21.66 -22.55
CA VAL A 350 2.10 -21.50 -23.79
C VAL A 350 0.68 -21.01 -23.47
N SER A 351 0.04 -21.57 -22.44
CA SER A 351 -1.31 -21.15 -22.06
C SER A 351 -1.35 -19.71 -21.54
N ALA A 352 -0.31 -19.26 -20.82
CA ALA A 352 -0.20 -17.88 -20.36
C ALA A 352 0.03 -16.93 -21.55
N GLN A 353 0.88 -17.33 -22.50
CA GLN A 353 1.15 -16.59 -23.73
C GLN A 353 -0.11 -16.41 -24.58
N GLU A 354 -0.88 -17.47 -24.83
CA GLU A 354 -2.12 -17.40 -25.61
C GLU A 354 -3.17 -16.51 -24.94
N ALA A 355 -3.31 -16.60 -23.62
CA ALA A 355 -4.21 -15.73 -22.85
C ALA A 355 -3.77 -14.26 -22.93
N GLY A 356 -2.47 -14.01 -22.76
CA GLY A 356 -1.87 -12.67 -22.85
C GLY A 356 -2.02 -12.05 -24.24
N ILE A 357 -1.81 -12.81 -25.32
CA ILE A 357 -2.01 -12.34 -26.70
C ILE A 357 -3.47 -11.96 -26.93
N LYS A 358 -4.42 -12.82 -26.54
CA LYS A 358 -5.86 -12.53 -26.66
C LYS A 358 -6.27 -11.30 -25.84
N ARG A 359 -5.77 -11.15 -24.61
CA ARG A 359 -6.01 -9.97 -23.77
C ARG A 359 -5.43 -8.71 -24.43
N GLY A 360 -4.21 -8.78 -24.94
CA GLY A 360 -3.54 -7.68 -25.63
C GLY A 360 -4.33 -7.20 -26.85
N GLN A 361 -4.80 -8.12 -27.68
CA GLN A 361 -5.65 -7.79 -28.84
C GLN A 361 -6.96 -7.11 -28.43
N LEU A 362 -7.67 -7.66 -27.44
CA LEU A 362 -8.92 -7.06 -26.94
C LEU A 362 -8.70 -5.68 -26.31
N THR A 363 -7.60 -5.50 -25.59
CA THR A 363 -7.20 -4.21 -25.02
C THR A 363 -6.91 -3.20 -26.14
N GLY A 364 -6.17 -3.61 -27.18
CA GLY A 364 -5.90 -2.78 -28.35
C GLY A 364 -7.17 -2.37 -29.10
N ILE A 365 -8.10 -3.30 -29.33
CA ILE A 365 -9.41 -3.02 -29.94
C ILE A 365 -10.21 -2.04 -29.07
N SER A 366 -10.23 -2.24 -27.75
CA SER A 366 -10.94 -1.34 -26.82
C SER A 366 -10.40 0.09 -26.88
N LEU A 367 -9.07 0.25 -26.94
CA LEU A 367 -8.42 1.54 -27.07
C LEU A 367 -8.73 2.19 -28.43
N GLY A 368 -8.67 1.42 -29.52
CA GLY A 368 -9.00 1.89 -30.86
C GLY A 368 -10.45 2.37 -30.98
N ILE A 369 -11.42 1.60 -30.47
CA ILE A 369 -12.84 2.00 -30.45
C ILE A 369 -13.03 3.26 -29.60
N SER A 370 -12.39 3.35 -28.44
CA SER A 370 -12.45 4.54 -27.58
C SER A 370 -11.98 5.79 -28.32
N MET A 371 -10.84 5.71 -29.01
CA MET A 371 -10.28 6.83 -29.77
C MET A 371 -11.14 7.20 -30.99
N LEU A 372 -11.70 6.21 -31.68
CA LEU A 372 -12.61 6.45 -32.81
C LEU A 372 -13.85 7.22 -32.37
N VAL A 373 -14.48 6.81 -31.26
CA VAL A 373 -15.68 7.51 -30.77
C VAL A 373 -15.32 8.88 -30.20
N LEU A 374 -14.15 9.04 -29.58
CA LEU A 374 -13.68 10.36 -29.12
C LEU A 374 -13.58 11.35 -30.29
N TYR A 375 -12.87 11.00 -31.36
CA TYR A 375 -12.76 11.86 -32.54
C TYR A 375 -14.10 12.01 -33.28
N GLY A 376 -14.93 10.98 -33.31
CA GLY A 376 -16.30 11.05 -33.85
C GLY A 376 -17.18 12.03 -33.07
N ALA A 377 -17.09 12.02 -31.74
CA ALA A 377 -17.79 12.97 -30.87
C ALA A 377 -17.28 14.40 -31.09
N TYR A 378 -15.98 14.59 -31.34
CA TYR A 378 -15.44 15.91 -31.70
C TYR A 378 -16.02 16.41 -33.02
N ALA A 379 -15.99 15.58 -34.06
CA ALA A 379 -16.55 15.93 -35.36
C ALA A 379 -18.05 16.28 -35.25
N LEU A 380 -18.81 15.49 -34.49
CA LEU A 380 -20.23 15.73 -34.24
C LEU A 380 -20.47 17.04 -33.48
N ALA A 381 -19.68 17.31 -32.44
CA ALA A 381 -19.75 18.52 -31.64
C ALA A 381 -19.54 19.78 -32.49
N PHE A 382 -18.47 19.80 -33.30
CA PHE A 382 -18.17 20.94 -34.17
C PHE A 382 -19.17 21.08 -35.32
N TRP A 383 -19.60 19.98 -35.93
CA TRP A 383 -20.59 20.01 -37.01
C TRP A 383 -21.94 20.56 -36.51
N PHE A 384 -22.47 20.01 -35.42
CA PHE A 384 -23.75 20.45 -34.85
C PHE A 384 -23.65 21.84 -34.21
N GLY A 385 -22.55 22.12 -33.50
CA GLY A 385 -22.29 23.43 -32.91
C GLY A 385 -22.19 24.54 -33.95
N THR A 386 -21.47 24.31 -35.05
CA THR A 386 -21.40 25.28 -36.15
C THR A 386 -22.76 25.47 -36.81
N LYS A 387 -23.54 24.40 -36.96
CA LYS A 387 -24.91 24.49 -37.48
C LYS A 387 -25.80 25.38 -36.59
N LEU A 388 -25.74 25.23 -35.26
CA LEU A 388 -26.49 26.08 -34.32
C LEU A 388 -26.10 27.56 -34.43
N ILE A 389 -24.81 27.84 -34.59
CA ILE A 389 -24.31 29.21 -34.80
C ILE A 389 -24.86 29.79 -36.12
N LEU A 390 -24.77 29.04 -37.22
CA LEU A 390 -25.26 29.47 -38.54
C LEU A 390 -26.78 29.66 -38.56
N ASP A 391 -27.54 28.73 -37.97
CA ASP A 391 -29.01 28.83 -37.89
C ASP A 391 -29.45 30.04 -37.05
N GLY A 392 -28.71 30.37 -35.98
CA GLY A 392 -28.95 31.58 -35.19
C GLY A 392 -28.66 32.87 -35.96
N LEU A 393 -27.60 32.89 -36.76
CA LEU A 393 -27.26 34.02 -37.65
C LEU A 393 -28.29 34.22 -38.77
N LEU A 394 -28.82 33.14 -39.34
CA LEU A 394 -29.82 33.18 -40.42
C LEU A 394 -31.21 33.60 -39.94
N ASN A 395 -31.58 33.22 -38.71
CA ASN A 395 -32.89 33.54 -38.11
C ASN A 395 -32.86 34.82 -37.25
N CYS A 396 -31.70 35.50 -37.17
CA CYS A 396 -31.46 36.72 -36.38
C CYS A 396 -31.82 36.58 -34.88
N VAL A 397 -31.69 35.36 -34.35
CA VAL A 397 -31.78 35.02 -32.91
C VAL A 397 -30.50 34.28 -32.55
N VAL A 398 -29.49 35.04 -32.10
CA VAL A 398 -28.18 34.48 -31.75
C VAL A 398 -28.25 33.90 -30.33
N VAL A 399 -28.31 32.57 -30.24
CA VAL A 399 -28.29 31.81 -28.97
C VAL A 399 -26.91 31.21 -28.70
N TYR A 400 -26.15 30.90 -29.75
CA TYR A 400 -24.84 30.27 -29.67
C TYR A 400 -23.79 31.06 -30.45
N ASP A 401 -22.65 31.29 -29.80
CA ASP A 401 -21.46 31.92 -30.36
C ASP A 401 -20.26 30.96 -30.36
N ALA A 402 -19.15 31.39 -30.98
CA ALA A 402 -17.90 30.63 -30.99
C ALA A 402 -17.36 30.37 -29.57
N SER A 403 -17.54 31.32 -28.65
CA SER A 403 -17.24 31.12 -27.22
C SER A 403 -18.05 29.98 -26.61
N ASN A 404 -19.38 30.01 -26.72
CA ASN A 404 -20.26 28.99 -26.14
C ASN A 404 -19.92 27.59 -26.67
N LEU A 405 -19.63 27.46 -27.97
CA LEU A 405 -19.19 26.20 -28.58
C LEU A 405 -17.92 25.66 -27.92
N LEU A 406 -16.87 26.48 -27.78
CA LEU A 406 -15.60 26.04 -27.21
C LEU A 406 -15.70 25.79 -25.71
N ILE A 407 -16.45 26.62 -24.97
CA ILE A 407 -16.68 26.43 -23.53
C ILE A 407 -17.37 25.09 -23.30
N VAL A 408 -18.46 24.81 -24.00
CA VAL A 408 -19.20 23.55 -23.88
C VAL A 408 -18.32 22.36 -24.29
N PHE A 409 -17.63 22.45 -25.43
CA PHE A 409 -16.78 21.39 -25.94
C PHE A 409 -15.66 21.00 -24.94
N PHE A 410 -14.86 21.96 -24.50
CA PHE A 410 -13.76 21.69 -23.57
C PHE A 410 -14.24 21.33 -22.17
N SER A 411 -15.38 21.86 -21.71
CA SER A 411 -15.95 21.51 -20.40
C SER A 411 -16.46 20.06 -20.37
N VAL A 412 -17.16 19.61 -21.41
CA VAL A 412 -17.61 18.21 -21.51
C VAL A 412 -16.41 17.27 -21.68
N LEU A 413 -15.41 17.66 -22.46
CA LEU A 413 -14.19 16.87 -22.64
C LEU A 413 -13.40 16.73 -21.32
N GLY A 414 -13.20 17.82 -20.60
CA GLY A 414 -12.53 17.80 -19.30
C GLY A 414 -13.31 16.96 -18.27
N ALA A 415 -14.64 17.03 -18.29
CA ALA A 415 -15.48 16.18 -17.46
C ALA A 415 -15.32 14.69 -17.82
N ALA A 416 -15.33 14.35 -19.12
CA ALA A 416 -15.12 12.98 -19.60
C ALA A 416 -13.75 12.41 -19.21
N PHE A 417 -12.69 13.22 -19.27
CA PHE A 417 -11.37 12.81 -18.81
C PHE A 417 -11.34 12.59 -17.28
N SER A 418 -11.99 13.49 -16.53
CA SER A 418 -12.04 13.42 -15.06
C SER A 418 -12.77 12.17 -14.57
N ILE A 419 -13.93 11.83 -15.14
CA ILE A 419 -14.66 10.59 -14.79
C ILE A 419 -13.89 9.33 -15.22
N GLY A 420 -13.13 9.40 -16.32
CA GLY A 420 -12.33 8.28 -16.83
C GLY A 420 -11.22 7.82 -15.88
N GLN A 421 -10.75 8.67 -14.96
CA GLN A 421 -9.72 8.34 -13.97
C GLN A 421 -10.28 7.72 -12.68
N LEU A 422 -11.58 7.91 -12.38
CA LEU A 422 -12.20 7.43 -11.14
C LEU A 422 -12.06 5.91 -10.90
N PRO A 423 -12.17 5.03 -11.92
CA PRO A 423 -12.01 3.59 -11.72
C PRO A 423 -10.66 3.20 -11.09
N THR A 424 -9.55 3.83 -11.52
CA THR A 424 -8.20 3.57 -11.00
C THR A 424 -8.09 3.92 -9.50
N TYR A 425 -8.74 5.00 -9.07
CA TYR A 425 -8.76 5.41 -7.66
C TYR A 425 -9.65 4.47 -6.83
N LEU A 426 -10.81 4.06 -7.36
CA LEU A 426 -11.68 3.07 -6.71
C LEU A 426 -11.00 1.71 -6.52
N GLU A 427 -10.23 1.26 -7.51
CA GLU A 427 -9.42 0.04 -7.42
C GLU A 427 -8.39 0.14 -6.28
N SER A 428 -7.73 1.30 -6.17
CA SER A 428 -6.76 1.55 -5.10
C SER A 428 -7.42 1.51 -3.71
N PHE A 429 -8.64 2.05 -3.57
CA PHE A 429 -9.40 1.97 -2.31
C PHE A 429 -9.80 0.52 -2.00
N ALA A 430 -10.21 -0.26 -3.00
CA ALA A 430 -10.55 -1.67 -2.83
C ALA A 430 -9.33 -2.49 -2.40
N SER A 431 -8.17 -2.26 -3.04
CA SER A 431 -6.89 -2.88 -2.69
C SER A 431 -6.49 -2.57 -1.24
N ALA A 432 -6.54 -1.29 -0.85
CA ALA A 432 -6.24 -0.86 0.51
C ALA A 432 -7.15 -1.52 1.56
N LYS A 433 -8.45 -1.64 1.28
CA LYS A 433 -9.40 -2.34 2.17
C LYS A 433 -9.08 -3.84 2.31
N GLY A 434 -8.63 -4.48 1.22
CA GLY A 434 -8.21 -5.88 1.22
C GLY A 434 -6.98 -6.10 2.09
N SER A 435 -5.92 -5.32 1.86
CA SER A 435 -4.67 -5.41 2.63
C SER A 435 -4.85 -5.02 4.10
N ALA A 436 -5.65 -4.00 4.39
CA ALA A 436 -5.96 -3.61 5.76
C ALA A 436 -6.70 -4.70 6.54
N ALA A 437 -7.55 -5.51 5.91
CA ALA A 437 -8.25 -6.59 6.61
C ALA A 437 -7.29 -7.62 7.20
N ALA A 438 -6.28 -8.03 6.44
CA ALA A 438 -5.27 -8.98 6.92
C ALA A 438 -4.43 -8.39 8.06
N ILE A 439 -4.00 -7.14 7.93
CA ILE A 439 -3.16 -6.47 8.94
C ILE A 439 -3.95 -6.19 10.23
N PHE A 440 -5.16 -5.65 10.10
CA PHE A 440 -5.99 -5.28 11.24
C PHE A 440 -6.44 -6.51 12.03
N HIS A 441 -6.72 -7.62 11.36
CA HIS A 441 -7.02 -8.89 12.01
C HIS A 441 -5.88 -9.36 12.94
N VAL A 442 -4.62 -9.22 12.52
CA VAL A 442 -3.46 -9.58 13.36
C VAL A 442 -3.28 -8.57 14.50
N ILE A 443 -3.46 -7.28 14.24
CA ILE A 443 -3.35 -6.24 15.29
C ILE A 443 -4.39 -6.48 16.40
N GLU A 444 -5.60 -6.86 16.03
CA GLU A 444 -6.72 -7.06 16.95
C GLU A 444 -6.72 -8.45 17.63
N ARG A 445 -5.97 -9.41 17.09
CA ARG A 445 -5.87 -10.76 17.68
C ARG A 445 -5.18 -10.69 19.03
N VAL A 446 -5.92 -11.04 20.08
CA VAL A 446 -5.36 -11.31 21.41
C VAL A 446 -4.95 -12.80 21.44
N PRO A 447 -3.66 -13.13 21.68
CA PRO A 447 -3.20 -14.51 21.74
C PRO A 447 -3.77 -15.25 22.96
N ALA A 448 -3.90 -16.58 22.85
CA ALA A 448 -4.37 -17.40 23.96
C ALA A 448 -3.37 -17.44 25.13
N ILE A 449 -2.07 -17.45 24.79
CA ILE A 449 -0.96 -17.32 25.72
C ILE A 449 -0.31 -15.97 25.44
N ASP A 450 -0.62 -14.99 26.28
CA ASP A 450 -0.19 -13.60 26.08
C ASP A 450 1.01 -13.27 26.96
N SER A 451 2.19 -13.16 26.34
CA SER A 451 3.43 -12.82 27.05
C SER A 451 3.52 -11.36 27.45
N ALA A 452 2.68 -10.48 26.89
CA ALA A 452 2.65 -9.06 27.21
C ALA A 452 1.53 -8.70 28.21
N SER A 453 0.79 -9.70 28.71
CA SER A 453 -0.24 -9.50 29.72
C SER A 453 0.36 -9.55 31.12
N ASP A 454 -0.01 -8.61 31.98
CA ASP A 454 0.34 -8.62 33.41
C ASP A 454 -0.54 -9.59 34.24
N GLU A 455 -1.36 -10.42 33.57
CA GLU A 455 -2.21 -11.41 34.23
C GLU A 455 -1.41 -12.64 34.71
N GLY A 456 -1.78 -13.14 35.89
CA GLY A 456 -1.22 -14.34 36.49
C GLY A 456 -0.54 -14.07 37.82
N GLU A 457 -0.19 -15.14 38.53
CA GLU A 457 0.51 -15.05 39.80
C GLU A 457 2.02 -14.89 39.59
N GLU A 458 2.65 -14.07 40.44
CA GLU A 458 4.11 -13.93 40.56
C GLU A 458 4.56 -14.36 41.97
N PRO A 459 4.73 -15.67 42.22
CA PRO A 459 5.21 -16.16 43.50
C PRO A 459 6.56 -15.54 43.89
N LYS A 460 6.71 -15.19 45.17
CA LYS A 460 7.98 -14.68 45.70
C LYS A 460 9.03 -15.78 45.91
N GLU A 461 8.55 -17.00 46.16
CA GLU A 461 9.37 -18.18 46.37
C GLU A 461 9.29 -19.08 45.13
N PHE A 462 10.45 -19.56 44.69
CA PHE A 462 10.60 -20.47 43.55
C PHE A 462 11.62 -21.55 43.93
N ASN A 463 11.12 -22.76 44.21
CA ASN A 463 11.94 -23.92 44.56
C ASN A 463 12.24 -24.78 43.34
N GLY A 464 11.38 -24.74 42.31
CA GLY A 464 11.62 -25.40 41.03
C GLY A 464 11.19 -26.88 40.98
N LYS A 465 10.23 -27.30 41.81
CA LYS A 465 9.63 -28.64 41.71
C LYS A 465 8.67 -28.70 40.53
N ILE A 466 8.93 -29.56 39.54
CA ILE A 466 8.12 -29.65 38.31
C ILE A 466 7.35 -30.97 38.30
N LYS A 467 6.04 -30.92 38.00
CA LYS A 467 5.20 -32.12 37.89
C LYS A 467 4.30 -32.07 36.68
N PHE A 468 4.34 -33.14 35.88
CA PHE A 468 3.45 -33.42 34.76
C PHE A 468 2.41 -34.44 35.23
N GLU A 469 1.12 -34.12 35.11
CA GLU A 469 0.04 -35.00 35.54
C GLU A 469 -0.90 -35.33 34.38
N ASN A 470 -0.84 -36.58 33.91
CA ASN A 470 -1.66 -37.14 32.85
C ASN A 470 -1.74 -36.24 31.60
N ILE A 471 -0.59 -35.85 31.05
CA ILE A 471 -0.52 -34.90 29.94
C ILE A 471 -0.89 -35.58 28.62
N HIS A 472 -1.88 -35.01 27.93
CA HIS A 472 -2.20 -35.30 26.53
C HIS A 472 -1.98 -34.05 25.68
N PHE A 473 -1.25 -34.20 24.57
CA PHE A 473 -0.86 -33.06 23.73
C PHE A 473 -0.67 -33.45 22.26
N ASN A 474 -1.06 -32.53 21.38
CA ASN A 474 -0.92 -32.50 19.93
C ASN A 474 -0.45 -31.09 19.52
N TYR A 475 0.32 -30.98 18.43
CA TYR A 475 0.69 -29.65 17.91
C TYR A 475 -0.48 -29.06 17.12
N PRO A 476 -0.72 -27.74 17.17
CA PRO A 476 -1.80 -27.09 16.41
C PRO A 476 -1.71 -27.31 14.89
N SER A 477 -0.50 -27.46 14.36
CA SER A 477 -0.26 -27.75 12.93
C SER A 477 -0.64 -29.18 12.53
N ARG A 478 -0.82 -30.10 13.48
CA ARG A 478 -1.19 -31.52 13.26
C ARG A 478 -2.12 -32.00 14.39
N PRO A 479 -3.37 -31.52 14.44
CA PRO A 479 -4.29 -31.80 15.54
C PRO A 479 -4.58 -33.30 15.72
N ASP A 480 -4.54 -34.08 14.64
CA ASP A 480 -4.89 -35.51 14.66
C ASP A 480 -3.77 -36.42 15.18
N VAL A 481 -2.55 -35.86 15.32
CA VAL A 481 -1.37 -36.61 15.75
C VAL A 481 -1.09 -36.36 17.23
N LYS A 482 -1.50 -37.31 18.08
CA LYS A 482 -1.19 -37.28 19.52
C LYS A 482 0.29 -37.57 19.78
N ILE A 483 0.99 -36.57 20.31
CA ILE A 483 2.41 -36.66 20.69
C ILE A 483 2.56 -37.22 22.11
N LEU A 484 1.86 -36.63 23.08
CA LEU A 484 1.84 -37.11 24.46
C LEU A 484 0.50 -37.80 24.76
N LYS A 485 0.55 -38.97 25.42
CA LYS A 485 -0.60 -39.87 25.62
C LYS A 485 -0.76 -40.25 27.10
N GLY A 486 -0.88 -39.27 27.99
CA GLY A 486 -1.00 -39.47 29.44
C GLY A 486 0.33 -39.52 30.17
N LEU A 487 1.24 -38.60 29.84
CA LEU A 487 2.57 -38.52 30.45
C LEU A 487 2.48 -38.09 31.93
N ASN A 488 3.21 -38.78 32.80
CA ASN A 488 3.40 -38.42 34.21
C ASN A 488 4.90 -38.38 34.53
N ILE A 489 5.38 -37.25 35.03
CA ILE A 489 6.78 -37.04 35.42
C ILE A 489 6.78 -36.14 36.66
N GLU A 490 7.65 -36.44 37.63
CA GLU A 490 7.93 -35.58 38.78
C GLU A 490 9.44 -35.34 38.86
N ILE A 491 9.83 -34.07 39.02
CA ILE A 491 11.22 -33.62 39.07
C ILE A 491 11.39 -32.82 40.35
N GLU A 492 12.26 -33.30 41.24
CA GLU A 492 12.54 -32.63 42.51
C GLU A 492 13.51 -31.45 42.34
N PRO A 493 13.43 -30.43 43.23
CA PRO A 493 14.37 -29.30 43.22
C PRO A 493 15.83 -29.75 43.24
N GLY A 494 16.65 -29.17 42.36
CA GLY A 494 18.08 -29.48 42.23
C GLY A 494 18.39 -30.81 41.54
N GLN A 495 17.38 -31.58 41.14
CA GLN A 495 17.57 -32.84 40.42
C GLN A 495 17.85 -32.60 38.93
N THR A 496 18.89 -33.26 38.41
CA THR A 496 19.13 -33.32 36.95
C THR A 496 18.43 -34.54 36.36
N VAL A 497 17.51 -34.31 35.43
CA VAL A 497 16.74 -35.38 34.76
C VAL A 497 17.06 -35.41 33.27
N ALA A 498 17.33 -36.60 32.74
CA ALA A 498 17.57 -36.83 31.32
C ALA A 498 16.37 -37.55 30.69
N LEU A 499 15.79 -36.96 29.64
CA LEU A 499 14.74 -37.59 28.84
C LEU A 499 15.36 -38.28 27.62
N VAL A 500 15.28 -39.62 27.57
CA VAL A 500 15.81 -40.44 26.48
C VAL A 500 14.69 -41.18 25.75
N GLY A 501 14.85 -41.37 24.44
CA GLY A 501 13.87 -42.09 23.62
C GLY A 501 14.05 -41.83 22.12
N SER A 502 13.33 -42.59 21.30
CA SER A 502 13.35 -42.48 19.84
C SER A 502 12.94 -41.09 19.34
N SER A 503 13.28 -40.76 18.09
CA SER A 503 12.81 -39.51 17.47
C SER A 503 11.28 -39.45 17.48
N GLY A 504 10.71 -38.26 17.74
CA GLY A 504 9.26 -38.05 17.78
C GLY A 504 8.54 -38.49 19.06
N CYS A 505 9.21 -39.02 20.08
CA CYS A 505 8.55 -39.43 21.33
C CYS A 505 8.14 -38.28 22.28
N GLY A 506 8.29 -37.01 21.88
CA GLY A 506 7.84 -35.85 22.66
C GLY A 506 8.84 -35.25 23.65
N LYS A 507 10.15 -35.56 23.55
CA LYS A 507 11.20 -35.00 24.43
C LYS A 507 11.24 -33.47 24.40
N SER A 508 11.44 -32.89 23.22
CA SER A 508 11.47 -31.43 23.04
C SER A 508 10.13 -30.79 23.37
N THR A 509 9.03 -31.50 23.14
CA THR A 509 7.67 -31.08 23.52
C THR A 509 7.55 -30.85 25.02
N CYS A 510 8.14 -31.70 25.86
CA CYS A 510 8.14 -31.49 27.32
C CYS A 510 8.79 -30.15 27.70
N ILE A 511 9.90 -29.80 27.06
CA ILE A 511 10.62 -28.54 27.30
C ILE A 511 9.78 -27.34 26.82
N GLN A 512 9.11 -27.45 25.67
CA GLN A 512 8.22 -26.41 25.14
C GLN A 512 6.98 -26.18 26.00
N LEU A 513 6.43 -27.25 26.60
CA LEU A 513 5.28 -27.17 27.50
C LEU A 513 5.64 -26.53 28.85
N VAL A 514 6.83 -26.79 29.40
CA VAL A 514 7.29 -26.12 30.63
C VAL A 514 7.52 -24.62 30.40
N GLN A 515 8.04 -24.24 29.23
CA GLN A 515 8.12 -22.82 28.82
C GLN A 515 6.77 -22.18 28.50
N ARG A 516 5.69 -22.98 28.53
CA ARG A 516 4.33 -22.60 28.15
C ARG A 516 4.29 -21.94 26.77
N PHE A 517 4.96 -22.56 25.79
CA PHE A 517 4.75 -22.20 24.37
C PHE A 517 3.44 -22.75 23.83
N TYR A 518 2.94 -23.82 24.45
CA TYR A 518 1.63 -24.39 24.20
C TYR A 518 0.96 -24.74 25.52
N ASP A 519 -0.36 -24.68 25.56
CA ASP A 519 -1.15 -25.23 26.65
C ASP A 519 -1.53 -26.68 26.33
N VAL A 520 -1.69 -27.50 27.37
CA VAL A 520 -2.10 -28.90 27.24
C VAL A 520 -3.62 -29.04 27.07
N GLU A 521 -4.07 -29.97 26.22
CA GLU A 521 -5.50 -30.24 26.02
C GLU A 521 -6.15 -30.90 27.24
N SER A 522 -5.39 -31.80 27.89
CA SER A 522 -5.80 -32.56 29.07
C SER A 522 -4.61 -32.79 30.00
N GLY A 523 -4.90 -32.84 31.29
CA GLY A 523 -3.90 -32.87 32.36
C GLY A 523 -3.51 -31.48 32.85
N LYS A 524 -2.45 -31.42 33.65
CA LYS A 524 -1.84 -30.16 34.11
C LYS A 524 -0.36 -30.32 34.38
N ILE A 525 0.38 -29.22 34.14
CA ILE A 525 1.78 -29.11 34.50
C ILE A 525 1.83 -28.12 35.65
N THR A 526 2.48 -28.50 36.74
CA THR A 526 2.61 -27.65 37.92
C THR A 526 4.07 -27.38 38.24
N ILE A 527 4.35 -26.16 38.69
CA ILE A 527 5.63 -25.76 39.27
C ILE A 527 5.36 -25.32 40.70
N ASP A 528 6.05 -25.94 41.66
CA ASP A 528 5.84 -25.74 43.10
C ASP A 528 4.37 -25.88 43.54
N GLY A 529 3.66 -26.82 42.90
CA GLY A 529 2.25 -27.13 43.15
C GLY A 529 1.24 -26.20 42.46
N ARG A 530 1.68 -25.13 41.78
CA ARG A 530 0.83 -24.19 41.03
C ARG A 530 0.79 -24.56 39.56
N ASP A 531 -0.39 -24.53 38.94
CA ASP A 531 -0.52 -24.79 37.50
C ASP A 531 0.18 -23.67 36.71
N ILE A 532 0.99 -24.04 35.72
CA ILE A 532 1.71 -23.05 34.88
C ILE A 532 0.75 -22.11 34.14
N ARG A 533 -0.52 -22.50 33.98
CA ARG A 533 -1.56 -21.69 33.34
C ARG A 533 -1.99 -20.48 34.16
N ASP A 534 -1.82 -20.55 35.48
CA ASP A 534 -2.22 -19.51 36.43
C ASP A 534 -1.06 -18.56 36.75
N LEU A 535 0.17 -18.87 36.32
CA LEU A 535 1.36 -18.04 36.49
C LEU A 535 1.46 -16.97 35.40
N HIS A 536 2.04 -15.82 35.77
CA HIS A 536 2.40 -14.79 34.80
C HIS A 536 3.49 -15.32 33.84
N VAL A 537 3.27 -15.18 32.53
CA VAL A 537 4.11 -15.80 31.49
C VAL A 537 5.52 -15.19 31.46
N GLY A 538 5.63 -13.87 31.60
CA GLY A 538 6.92 -13.18 31.64
C GLY A 538 7.74 -13.59 32.87
N TRP A 539 7.09 -13.68 34.03
CA TRP A 539 7.69 -14.16 35.27
C TRP A 539 8.16 -15.62 35.15
N LEU A 540 7.31 -16.51 34.64
CA LEU A 540 7.63 -17.93 34.44
C LEU A 540 8.88 -18.10 33.57
N ARG A 541 8.92 -17.43 32.41
CA ARG A 541 10.05 -17.51 31.48
C ARG A 541 11.31 -16.83 32.01
N GLY A 542 11.16 -15.82 32.88
CA GLY A 542 12.30 -15.19 33.57
C GLY A 542 13.04 -16.12 34.55
N HIS A 543 12.41 -17.21 34.98
CA HIS A 543 13.00 -18.24 35.85
C HIS A 543 13.49 -19.48 35.08
N ILE A 544 13.36 -19.51 33.74
CA ILE A 544 13.73 -20.64 32.90
C ILE A 544 14.84 -20.22 31.95
N GLY A 545 16.02 -20.84 32.06
CA GLY A 545 17.07 -20.77 31.04
C GLY A 545 16.89 -21.89 30.02
N VAL A 546 17.00 -21.59 28.73
CA VAL A 546 16.92 -22.57 27.64
C VAL A 546 18.15 -22.50 26.75
N VAL A 547 18.67 -23.67 26.36
CA VAL A 547 19.73 -23.81 25.36
C VAL A 547 19.16 -24.63 24.21
N GLY A 548 18.97 -23.98 23.06
CA GLY A 548 18.44 -24.61 21.85
C GLY A 548 19.44 -25.58 21.22
N GLN A 549 18.93 -26.52 20.41
CA GLN A 549 19.78 -27.44 19.65
C GLN A 549 20.66 -26.70 18.62
N GLU A 550 20.09 -25.71 17.95
CA GLU A 550 20.79 -24.80 17.06
C GLU A 550 20.89 -23.42 17.73
N PRO A 551 22.09 -22.90 18.01
CA PRO A 551 22.23 -21.58 18.60
C PRO A 551 21.88 -20.50 17.57
N VAL A 552 21.08 -19.53 17.98
CA VAL A 552 20.71 -18.37 17.16
C VAL A 552 21.30 -17.11 17.78
N LEU A 553 22.01 -16.32 16.98
CA LEU A 553 22.52 -15.01 17.37
C LEU A 553 21.86 -13.94 16.51
N PHE A 554 21.51 -12.82 17.13
CA PHE A 554 20.98 -11.65 16.43
C PHE A 554 22.11 -10.84 15.82
N GLY A 555 21.83 -10.13 14.72
CA GLY A 555 22.76 -9.26 13.98
C GLY A 555 23.18 -8.01 14.76
N THR A 556 23.82 -8.22 15.91
CA THR A 556 24.35 -7.22 16.84
C THR A 556 25.69 -7.72 17.40
N SER A 557 26.34 -6.97 18.29
CA SER A 557 27.60 -7.42 18.89
C SER A 557 27.41 -8.67 19.77
N ILE A 558 28.50 -9.41 20.02
CA ILE A 558 28.50 -10.54 20.98
C ILE A 558 28.02 -10.08 22.36
N LYS A 559 28.45 -8.89 22.78
CA LYS A 559 28.08 -8.27 24.04
C LYS A 559 26.58 -8.01 24.15
N GLU A 560 25.94 -7.48 23.10
CA GLU A 560 24.49 -7.26 23.09
C GLU A 560 23.72 -8.58 23.07
N ASN A 561 24.19 -9.60 22.35
CA ASN A 561 23.59 -10.93 22.36
C ASN A 561 23.58 -11.56 23.78
N ILE A 562 24.66 -11.41 24.56
CA ILE A 562 24.68 -11.88 25.95
C ILE A 562 23.74 -11.02 26.81
N ARG A 563 23.72 -9.70 26.60
CA ARG A 563 22.85 -8.77 27.34
C ARG A 563 21.36 -9.02 27.11
N TYR A 564 20.98 -9.60 25.98
CA TYR A 564 19.58 -9.97 25.72
C TYR A 564 18.98 -10.90 26.78
N GLY A 565 19.80 -11.71 27.47
CA GLY A 565 19.32 -12.58 28.55
C GLY A 565 18.83 -11.81 29.80
N LYS A 566 19.36 -10.60 30.05
CA LYS A 566 18.92 -9.75 31.17
C LYS A 566 19.25 -8.28 30.89
N VAL A 567 18.20 -7.47 30.71
CA VAL A 567 18.34 -6.03 30.48
C VAL A 567 18.90 -5.32 31.73
N GLY A 568 19.72 -4.29 31.54
CA GLY A 568 20.24 -3.45 32.63
C GLY A 568 21.45 -4.02 33.38
N VAL A 569 22.06 -5.10 32.89
CA VAL A 569 23.30 -5.64 33.47
C VAL A 569 24.54 -4.89 32.97
N GLY A 570 25.46 -4.60 33.89
CA GLY A 570 26.76 -4.01 33.58
C GLY A 570 27.71 -5.00 32.89
N ASP A 571 28.75 -4.46 32.25
CA ASP A 571 29.70 -5.24 31.45
C ASP A 571 30.43 -6.33 32.24
N GLU A 572 30.69 -6.09 33.53
CA GLU A 572 31.31 -7.07 34.42
C GLU A 572 30.48 -8.36 34.57
N ALA A 573 29.16 -8.24 34.62
CA ALA A 573 28.27 -9.41 34.70
C ALA A 573 28.28 -10.20 33.39
N ILE A 574 28.37 -9.50 32.25
CA ILE A 574 28.47 -10.11 30.92
C ILE A 574 29.78 -10.89 30.80
N ILE A 575 30.90 -10.28 31.21
CA ILE A 575 32.22 -10.94 31.19
C ILE A 575 32.24 -12.16 32.11
N ARG A 576 31.66 -12.06 33.31
CA ARG A 576 31.54 -13.18 34.24
C ARG A 576 30.75 -14.34 33.66
N ALA A 577 29.57 -14.07 33.09
CA ALA A 577 28.76 -15.09 32.42
C ALA A 577 29.51 -15.75 31.25
N ALA A 578 30.25 -14.97 30.47
CA ALA A 578 31.09 -15.50 29.39
C ALA A 578 32.24 -16.38 29.91
N LYS A 579 32.83 -16.07 31.07
CA LYS A 579 33.86 -16.91 31.70
C LYS A 579 33.26 -18.22 32.23
N GLU A 580 32.13 -18.16 32.91
CA GLU A 580 31.41 -19.35 33.41
C GLU A 580 30.97 -20.28 32.28
N ALA A 581 30.61 -19.72 31.12
CA ALA A 581 30.28 -20.46 29.91
C ALA A 581 31.50 -20.92 29.09
N ASN A 582 32.75 -20.70 29.57
CA ASN A 582 33.99 -20.98 28.84
C ASN A 582 34.09 -20.29 27.46
N ALA A 583 33.43 -19.14 27.31
CA ALA A 583 33.36 -18.37 26.07
C ALA A 583 34.35 -17.18 26.02
N HIS A 584 34.77 -16.66 27.18
CA HIS A 584 35.56 -15.41 27.23
C HIS A 584 36.87 -15.49 26.43
N ASP A 585 37.62 -16.57 26.57
CA ASP A 585 38.95 -16.68 25.96
C ASP A 585 38.92 -16.69 24.43
N PHE A 586 37.89 -17.28 23.81
CA PHE A 586 37.77 -17.22 22.36
C PHE A 586 37.28 -15.84 21.90
N ILE A 587 36.36 -15.22 22.64
CA ILE A 587 35.81 -13.90 22.31
C ILE A 587 36.94 -12.86 22.29
N THR A 588 37.85 -12.90 23.28
CA THR A 588 38.98 -11.95 23.35
C THR A 588 40.00 -12.10 22.23
N LYS A 589 40.03 -13.25 21.54
CA LYS A 589 40.91 -13.50 20.38
C LYS A 589 40.30 -13.06 19.06
N LEU A 590 39.01 -12.71 19.03
CA LEU A 590 38.37 -12.21 17.83
C LEU A 590 38.85 -10.78 17.52
N PRO A 591 38.95 -10.41 16.23
CA PRO A 591 39.19 -9.03 15.83
C PRO A 591 38.03 -8.12 16.29
N GLN A 592 38.36 -6.84 16.56
CA GLN A 592 37.40 -5.83 17.03
C GLN A 592 36.41 -5.40 15.95
#